data_AF-A0A7C2LEB9-F1
#
_entry.id   AF-A0A7C2LEB9-F1
#
_cell.length_a   1.000
_cell.length_b   1.000
_cell.length_c   1.000
_cell.angle_alpha   90.00
_cell.angle_beta   90.00
_cell.angle_gamma   90.00
#
_symmetry.space_group_name_H-M   'P 1'
#
loop_
_entity.id
_entity.type
_entity.pdbx_description
1 polymer ?
#
loop_
_entity_poly.entity_id
_entity_poly.type
_entity_poly.pdbx_seq_one_letter_code
_entity_poly.pdbx_strand_id
1 'polypeptide(L)'
;METTITYTTDYYYYAYGAPSYSYLELITMWYKNTMMGLTLTRDTITPGASKTFGGGIPTRPGDPTGTYTFKVMVWNGFPSEKGAAWASLADPQTVTVTVNP
;
A
#
# COMPACT_ATOMS: atom_id res chain seq x y z
N MET A 1 8.54 4.67 6.78
CA MET A 1 8.87 3.94 5.54
C MET A 1 8.14 4.64 4.42
N GLU A 2 8.83 4.96 3.34
CA GLU A 2 8.26 5.58 2.14
C GLU A 2 8.32 4.56 1.00
N THR A 3 7.21 4.41 0.28
CA THR A 3 7.13 3.58 -0.92
C THR A 3 6.92 4.47 -2.12
N THR A 4 7.80 4.36 -3.12
CA THR A 4 7.66 5.08 -4.39
C THR A 4 6.99 4.16 -5.40
N ILE A 5 5.86 4.61 -5.95
CA ILE A 5 5.16 3.90 -7.02
C ILE A 5 5.62 4.48 -8.37
N THR A 6 6.16 3.63 -9.23
CA THR A 6 6.40 3.95 -10.64
C THR A 6 5.48 3.08 -11.48
N TYR A 7 4.49 3.70 -12.12
CA TYR A 7 3.60 2.98 -13.03
C TYR A 7 4.23 2.92 -14.42
N THR A 8 4.70 1.74 -14.84
CA THR A 8 5.05 1.47 -16.23
C THR A 8 3.78 1.10 -16.99
N THR A 9 3.34 1.98 -17.88
CA THR A 9 2.20 1.77 -18.78
C THR A 9 2.50 0.63 -19.77
N ASP A 10 1.75 -0.45 -19.69
CA ASP A 10 1.28 -1.14 -20.89
C ASP A 10 -0.09 -0.55 -21.22
N TYR A 11 -0.26 -0.06 -22.45
CA TYR A 11 -1.44 0.61 -23.03
C TYR A 11 -1.32 2.13 -23.26
N TYR A 12 -1.13 2.42 -24.55
CA TYR A 12 -1.26 3.70 -25.24
C TYR A 12 -2.56 4.43 -24.85
N TYR A 13 -2.43 5.64 -24.28
CA TYR A 13 -3.03 6.88 -24.81
C TYR A 13 -2.63 8.05 -23.89
N TYR A 14 -1.69 8.88 -24.36
CA TYR A 14 -1.44 10.20 -23.77
C TYR A 14 -2.56 11.14 -24.20
N ALA A 15 -3.44 11.50 -23.27
CA ALA A 15 -4.40 12.59 -23.45
C ALA A 15 -4.30 13.53 -22.23
N TYR A 16 -3.98 14.79 -22.48
CA TYR A 16 -4.15 15.89 -21.53
C TYR A 16 -5.62 15.86 -21.04
N GLY A 17 -5.85 15.46 -19.79
CA GLY A 17 -7.19 15.25 -19.22
C GLY A 17 -7.56 13.80 -18.90
N ALA A 18 -6.61 12.87 -18.86
CA ALA A 18 -6.88 11.47 -18.53
C ALA A 18 -7.55 11.30 -17.15
N PRO A 19 -8.56 10.39 -17.03
CA PRO A 19 -9.29 10.20 -15.78
C PRO A 19 -8.34 9.83 -14.64
N SER A 20 -8.49 10.50 -13.50
CA SER A 20 -7.77 10.14 -12.29
C SER A 20 -8.33 8.83 -11.73
N TYR A 21 -7.46 7.86 -11.44
CA TYR A 21 -7.86 6.58 -10.87
C TYR A 21 -7.87 6.68 -9.36
N SER A 22 -9.00 6.31 -8.73
CA SER A 22 -9.00 6.07 -7.29
C SER A 22 -8.13 4.86 -6.97
N TYR A 23 -7.27 5.01 -5.96
CA TYR A 23 -6.52 3.89 -5.40
C TYR A 23 -6.83 3.73 -3.90
N LEU A 24 -6.61 2.51 -3.43
CA LEU A 24 -6.60 2.11 -2.04
C LEU A 24 -5.20 1.61 -1.72
N GLU A 25 -4.55 2.24 -0.77
CA GLU A 25 -3.28 1.81 -0.23
C GLU A 25 -3.48 1.26 1.17
N LEU A 26 -2.91 0.08 1.44
CA LEU A 26 -2.86 -0.51 2.77
C LEU A 26 -1.42 -0.79 3.19
N ILE A 27 -1.10 -0.42 4.42
CA ILE A 27 0.11 -0.83 5.14
C ILE A 27 -0.32 -1.71 6.30
N THR A 28 0.10 -2.97 6.28
CA THR A 28 -0.18 -3.90 7.38
C THR A 28 1.10 -4.19 8.15
N MET A 29 0.99 -4.31 9.47
CA MET A 29 2.07 -4.72 10.37
C MET A 29 1.73 -6.08 10.96
N TRP A 30 2.64 -7.04 10.82
CA TRP A 30 2.48 -8.41 11.28
C TRP A 30 3.58 -8.79 12.26
N TYR A 31 3.22 -9.56 13.29
CA TYR A 31 4.17 -10.28 14.12
C TYR A 31 3.85 -11.78 14.01
N LYS A 32 4.78 -12.56 13.44
CA LYS A 32 4.52 -13.96 13.05
C LYS A 32 3.26 -14.03 12.16
N ASN A 33 2.22 -14.71 12.63
CA ASN A 33 0.95 -14.88 11.90
C ASN A 33 -0.18 -13.94 12.39
N THR A 34 0.15 -12.96 13.25
CA THR A 34 -0.83 -12.03 13.83
C THR A 34 -0.69 -10.65 13.21
N MET A 35 -1.78 -10.10 12.66
CA MET A 35 -1.81 -8.71 12.21
C MET A 35 -1.97 -7.80 13.42
N MET A 36 -0.95 -6.99 13.67
CA MET A 36 -0.85 -6.09 14.82
C MET A 36 -1.37 -4.69 14.50
N GLY A 37 -1.37 -4.30 13.23
CA GLY A 37 -1.91 -3.01 12.82
C GLY A 37 -2.15 -2.90 11.32
N LEU A 38 -2.98 -1.92 10.98
CA LEU A 38 -3.38 -1.57 9.63
C LEU A 38 -3.47 -0.06 9.53
N THR A 39 -2.80 0.51 8.53
CA THR A 39 -3.00 1.88 8.06
C THR A 39 -3.55 1.81 6.65
N LEU A 40 -4.55 2.65 6.35
CA LEU A 40 -5.18 2.69 5.04
C LEU A 40 -5.32 4.12 4.56
N THR A 41 -5.13 4.32 3.25
CA THR A 41 -5.32 5.60 2.59
C THR A 41 -6.05 5.38 1.27
N ARG A 42 -6.94 6.31 0.95
CA ARG A 42 -7.56 6.40 -0.37
C ARG A 42 -7.26 7.76 -0.95
N ASP A 43 -6.89 7.78 -2.21
CA ASP A 43 -6.64 9.01 -2.95
C ASP A 43 -6.79 8.69 -4.44
N THR A 44 -6.45 9.65 -5.30
CA THR A 44 -6.47 9.53 -6.74
C THR A 44 -5.08 9.73 -7.32
N ILE A 45 -4.77 9.05 -8.42
CA ILE A 45 -3.51 9.22 -9.15
C ILE A 45 -3.81 9.38 -10.63
N THR A 46 -3.10 10.32 -11.27
CA THR A 46 -3.17 10.51 -12.72
C THR A 46 -2.20 9.54 -13.41
N PRO A 47 -2.50 9.09 -14.64
CA PRO A 47 -1.59 8.23 -15.39
C PRO A 47 -0.19 8.84 -15.54
N GLY A 48 0.85 8.01 -15.36
CA GLY A 48 2.25 8.42 -15.45
C GLY A 48 2.76 9.27 -14.27
N ALA A 49 1.92 9.60 -13.29
CA ALA A 49 2.38 10.24 -12.06
C ALA A 49 2.93 9.19 -11.08
N SER A 50 3.94 9.61 -10.32
CA SER A 50 4.41 8.89 -9.14
C SER A 50 3.93 9.59 -7.89
N LYS A 51 3.43 8.83 -6.93
CA LYS A 51 3.15 9.30 -5.57
C LYS A 51 3.99 8.49 -4.59
N THR A 52 4.48 9.18 -3.58
CA THR A 52 5.13 8.57 -2.43
C THR A 52 4.18 8.65 -1.26
N PHE A 53 3.95 7.51 -0.62
CA PHE A 53 3.20 7.44 0.62
C PHE A 53 4.03 6.75 1.69
N GLY A 54 3.78 7.16 2.93
CA GLY A 54 4.28 6.51 4.11
C GLY A 54 3.19 6.50 5.18
N GLY A 55 3.09 5.39 5.89
CA GLY A 55 2.27 5.28 7.08
C GLY A 55 3.10 4.65 8.20
N GLY A 56 2.91 5.15 9.41
CA GLY A 56 3.47 4.56 10.63
C GLY A 56 2.41 3.73 11.35
N ILE A 57 2.84 2.64 11.97
CA ILE A 57 2.03 1.89 12.93
C ILE A 57 2.86 1.82 14.21
N PRO A 58 2.42 2.44 15.32
CA PRO A 58 3.18 2.40 16.56
C PRO A 58 3.08 1.00 17.20
N THR A 59 4.20 0.50 17.70
CA THR A 59 4.20 -0.57 18.70
C THR A 59 3.79 0.00 20.05
N ARG A 60 3.06 -0.78 20.84
CA ARG A 60 2.50 -0.39 22.14
C ARG A 60 3.31 -0.98 23.28
N PRO A 61 3.24 -0.39 24.49
CA PRO A 61 3.74 -1.05 25.68
C PRO A 61 3.13 -2.45 25.84
N GLY A 62 3.97 -3.47 25.99
CA GLY A 62 3.54 -4.87 26.09
C GLY A 62 3.47 -5.62 24.76
N ASP A 63 3.65 -4.96 23.61
CA ASP A 63 3.82 -5.64 22.34
C ASP A 63 5.12 -6.49 22.37
N PRO A 64 5.13 -7.65 21.70
CA PRO A 64 6.27 -8.56 21.75
C PRO A 64 7.52 -7.95 21.11
N THR A 65 8.69 -8.27 21.65
CA THR A 65 9.95 -8.01 20.95
C THR A 65 10.16 -9.04 19.83
N GLY A 66 10.99 -8.70 18.85
CA GLY A 66 11.30 -9.52 17.69
C GLY A 66 10.93 -8.88 16.36
N THR A 67 10.86 -9.70 15.32
CA THR A 67 10.70 -9.21 13.95
C THR A 67 9.23 -8.97 13.60
N TYR A 68 8.96 -7.75 13.18
CA TYR A 68 7.71 -7.31 12.58
C TYR A 68 7.86 -7.22 11.07
N THR A 69 6.84 -7.66 10.35
CA THR A 69 6.77 -7.59 8.89
C THR A 69 5.72 -6.59 8.48
N PHE A 70 6.15 -5.56 7.76
CA PHE A 70 5.30 -4.58 7.10
C PHE A 70 5.04 -5.02 5.67
N LYS A 71 3.78 -4.99 5.24
CA LYS A 71 3.40 -5.19 3.84
C LYS A 71 2.65 -3.97 3.35
N VAL A 72 3.13 -3.38 2.25
CA VAL A 72 2.54 -2.24 1.56
C VAL A 72 1.92 -2.75 0.26
N MET A 73 0.65 -2.42 0.04
CA MET A 73 -0.15 -2.92 -1.08
C MET A 73 -1.01 -1.79 -1.63
N VAL A 74 -1.17 -1.75 -2.95
CA VAL A 74 -1.93 -0.70 -3.64
C VAL A 74 -2.89 -1.36 -4.62
N TRP A 75 -4.17 -1.05 -4.50
CA TRP A 75 -5.24 -1.57 -5.35
C TRP A 75 -6.07 -0.46 -5.95
N ASN A 76 -6.86 -0.80 -6.97
CA ASN A 76 -7.82 0.13 -7.57
C ASN A 76 -9.08 0.41 -6.72
N GLY A 77 -9.15 -0.14 -5.50
CA GLY A 77 -10.20 0.06 -4.50
C GLY A 77 -10.39 -1.17 -3.60
N PHE A 78 -11.46 -1.18 -2.79
CA PHE A 78 -11.80 -2.38 -2.01
C PHE A 78 -12.38 -3.49 -2.90
N PRO A 79 -12.13 -4.77 -2.59
CA PRO A 79 -12.74 -5.89 -3.32
C PRO A 79 -14.27 -5.81 -3.39
N SER A 80 -14.92 -5.41 -2.29
CA SER A 80 -16.39 -5.26 -2.21
C SER A 80 -16.96 -4.18 -3.13
N GLU A 81 -16.14 -3.18 -3.51
CA GLU A 81 -16.52 -2.09 -4.40
C GLU A 81 -16.24 -2.42 -5.87
N LYS A 82 -15.17 -3.17 -6.12
CA LYS A 82 -14.69 -3.44 -7.48
C LYS A 82 -15.17 -4.77 -8.05
N GLY A 83 -15.55 -5.71 -7.20
CA GLY A 83 -16.00 -7.04 -7.61
C GLY A 83 -14.97 -7.71 -8.51
N ALA A 84 -15.41 -8.20 -9.67
CA ALA A 84 -14.54 -8.86 -10.65
C ALA A 84 -13.44 -7.96 -11.24
N ALA A 85 -13.58 -6.63 -11.16
CA ALA A 85 -12.59 -5.68 -11.66
C ALA A 85 -11.53 -5.31 -10.62
N TRP A 86 -11.52 -5.95 -9.45
CA TRP A 86 -10.51 -5.68 -8.42
C TRP A 86 -9.11 -6.08 -8.89
N ALA A 87 -8.17 -5.15 -8.80
CA ALA A 87 -6.81 -5.34 -9.33
C ALA A 87 -5.76 -4.64 -8.47
N SER A 88 -4.57 -5.24 -8.40
CA SER A 88 -3.38 -4.57 -7.86
C SER A 88 -2.89 -3.51 -8.84
N LEU A 89 -2.48 -2.35 -8.32
CA LEU A 89 -1.91 -1.26 -9.12
C LEU A 89 -0.38 -1.21 -9.03
N ALA A 90 0.22 -1.94 -8.08
CA ALA A 90 1.66 -2.09 -7.91
C ALA A 90 1.98 -3.46 -7.27
N ASP A 91 3.22 -3.91 -7.42
CA ASP A 91 3.69 -5.10 -6.71
C ASP A 91 3.79 -4.84 -5.20
N PRO A 92 3.33 -5.77 -4.35
CA PRO A 92 3.37 -5.59 -2.90
C PRO A 92 4.81 -5.49 -2.41
N GLN A 93 5.09 -4.49 -1.59
CA GLN A 93 6.40 -4.31 -0.97
C GLN A 93 6.39 -4.86 0.45
N THR A 94 7.46 -5.55 0.82
CA THR A 94 7.62 -6.11 2.18
C THR A 94 8.88 -5.55 2.82
N VAL A 95 8.75 -5.09 4.07
CA VAL A 95 9.87 -4.61 4.88
C VAL A 95 9.79 -5.23 6.26
N THR A 96 10.93 -5.60 6.83
CA THR A 96 11.02 -6.16 8.17
C THR A 96 11.74 -5.21 9.12
N VAL A 97 11.25 -5.09 10.34
CA VAL A 97 11.87 -4.32 11.42
C VAL A 97 11.97 -5.22 12.64
N THR A 98 13.14 -5.26 13.28
CA THR A 98 13.33 -6.02 14.53
C THR A 98 13.30 -5.06 15.72
N VAL A 99 12.36 -5.28 16.63
CA VAL A 99 12.25 -4.55 17.89
C VAL A 99 13.04 -5.31 18.95
N ASN A 100 14.02 -4.63 19.54
CA ASN A 100 14.80 -5.17 20.65
C ASN A 100 14.27 -4.64 21.99
N PRO A 101 14.55 -5.34 23.11
CA PRO A 101 14.26 -4.85 24.45
C PRO A 101 14.88 -3.48 24.74
#